data_AF-Q55AV6-F1
#
_entry.id   AF-Q55AV6-F1
#
_cell.length_a   1.000
_cell.length_b   1.000
_cell.length_c   1.000
_cell.angle_alpha   90.00
_cell.angle_beta   90.00
_cell.angle_gamma   90.00
#
_symmetry.space_group_name_H-M   'P 1'
#
loop_
_entity.id
_entity.type
_entity.pdbx_description
1 polymer ?
#
loop_
_entity_poly.entity_id
_entity_poly.type
_entity_poly.pdbx_seq_one_letter_code
_entity_poly.pdbx_strand_id
1 'polypeptide(L)'
;MNEVLLNNEFFIEIKQCPITSIILIINVLIWFNHFAYDISTEKVSFNYKEIIGGQYWRVISSTFSHSNIIHLILNSISIWNTSKIEIIKGSYYYFKYNHYIGYSCVCFGLLVIYIKLITNSIISYYPFLCLIYSCFMIKNASIIGHFNGIIIGALINIDLFEKYLPINKNSFYVITLIIFICFIINLYKTLPNLTIFKFNNNNNNNNNGNINFLKCFP
;
A
#
# COMPACT_ATOMS: atom_id res chain seq x y z
N MET A 1 0.88 29.43 -18.55
CA MET A 1 1.31 28.44 -17.54
C MET A 1 0.43 27.18 -17.56
N ASN A 2 -0.90 27.32 -17.61
CA ASN A 2 -1.82 26.17 -17.61
C ASN A 2 -1.66 25.24 -18.83
N GLU A 3 -1.54 25.76 -20.06
CA GLU A 3 -1.37 24.88 -21.25
C GLU A 3 -0.05 24.10 -21.23
N VAL A 4 1.04 24.70 -20.74
CA VAL A 4 2.34 24.02 -20.61
C VAL A 4 2.29 22.89 -19.58
N LEU A 5 1.59 23.10 -18.45
CA LEU A 5 1.39 22.04 -17.45
C LEU A 5 0.42 20.96 -17.94
N LEU A 6 -0.61 21.32 -18.71
CA LEU A 6 -1.60 20.38 -19.24
C LEU A 6 -1.03 19.48 -20.35
N ASN A 7 -0.05 19.96 -21.11
CA ASN A 7 0.61 19.21 -22.18
C ASN A 7 1.87 18.46 -21.72
N ASN A 8 2.22 18.54 -20.44
CA ASN A 8 3.33 17.78 -19.89
C ASN A 8 2.91 16.30 -19.75
N GLU A 9 3.67 15.40 -20.40
CA GLU A 9 3.40 13.96 -20.43
C GLU A 9 3.18 13.36 -19.03
N PHE A 10 3.91 13.85 -18.03
CA PHE A 10 3.78 13.39 -16.65
C PHE A 10 2.41 13.77 -16.05
N PHE A 11 1.92 14.99 -16.29
CA PHE A 11 0.59 15.41 -15.82
C PHE A 11 -0.53 14.69 -16.56
N ILE A 12 -0.32 14.34 -17.82
CA ILE A 12 -1.25 13.50 -18.60
C ILE A 12 -1.30 12.10 -17.96
N GLU A 13 -0.15 11.51 -17.65
CA GLU A 13 -0.08 10.18 -17.02
C GLU A 13 -0.78 10.16 -15.65
N ILE A 14 -0.52 11.15 -14.77
CA ILE A 14 -1.21 11.28 -13.47
C ILE A 14 -2.73 11.28 -13.64
N LYS A 15 -3.25 12.00 -14.64
CA LYS A 15 -4.71 12.04 -14.92
C LYS A 15 -5.26 10.71 -15.43
N GLN A 16 -4.44 9.92 -16.12
CA GLN A 16 -4.83 8.61 -16.65
C GLN A 16 -4.77 7.50 -15.60
N CYS A 17 -3.98 7.66 -14.53
CA CYS A 17 -3.86 6.69 -13.44
C CYS A 17 -4.25 7.26 -12.04
N PRO A 18 -5.50 7.73 -11.86
CA PRO A 18 -5.93 8.37 -10.62
C PRO A 18 -5.83 7.45 -9.40
N ILE A 19 -6.11 6.14 -9.53
CA ILE A 19 -6.03 5.20 -8.41
C ILE A 19 -4.57 4.99 -7.99
N THR A 20 -3.67 4.80 -8.95
CA THR A 20 -2.23 4.73 -8.71
C THR A 20 -1.75 5.97 -7.96
N SER A 21 -2.12 7.16 -8.45
CA SER A 21 -1.75 8.44 -7.85
C SER A 21 -2.26 8.57 -6.40
N ILE A 22 -3.52 8.20 -6.16
CA ILE A 22 -4.13 8.22 -4.81
C ILE A 22 -3.38 7.28 -3.86
N ILE A 23 -3.07 6.05 -4.29
CA ILE A 23 -2.33 5.08 -3.45
C ILE A 23 -0.95 5.63 -3.07
N LEU A 24 -0.23 6.21 -4.03
CA LEU A 24 1.10 6.80 -3.79
C LEU A 24 1.03 7.96 -2.80
N ILE A 25 0.06 8.87 -2.97
CA ILE A 25 -0.15 10.00 -2.06
C ILE A 25 -0.45 9.49 -0.64
N ILE A 26 -1.35 8.51 -0.51
CA ILE A 26 -1.69 7.92 0.80
C ILE A 26 -0.46 7.28 1.46
N ASN A 27 0.34 6.50 0.70
CA ASN A 27 1.56 5.88 1.21
C ASN A 27 2.57 6.91 1.73
N VAL A 28 2.78 8.00 0.98
CA VAL A 28 3.69 9.09 1.38
C VAL A 28 3.18 9.81 2.62
N LEU A 29 1.89 10.15 2.67
CA LEU A 29 1.30 10.83 3.84
C LEU A 29 1.36 9.98 5.11
N ILE A 30 1.07 8.68 5.02
CA ILE A 30 1.15 7.76 6.15
C ILE A 30 2.59 7.57 6.60
N TRP A 31 3.53 7.39 5.67
CA TRP A 31 4.94 7.29 6.01
C TRP A 31 5.47 8.56 6.69
N PHE A 32 5.13 9.74 6.15
CA PHE A 32 5.51 11.01 6.75
C PHE A 32 4.91 11.18 8.16
N ASN A 33 3.66 10.74 8.36
CA ASN A 33 3.06 10.73 9.69
C ASN A 33 3.82 9.82 10.67
N HIS A 34 4.19 8.60 10.25
CA HIS A 34 4.98 7.72 11.11
C HIS A 34 6.36 8.30 11.43
N PHE A 35 7.02 8.90 10.45
CA PHE A 35 8.30 9.55 10.63
C PHE A 35 8.23 10.76 11.57
N ALA A 36 7.24 11.65 11.37
CA ALA A 36 7.09 12.87 12.16
C ALA A 36 6.74 12.62 13.64
N TYR A 37 6.04 11.52 13.94
CA TYR A 37 5.60 11.16 15.29
C TYR A 37 6.35 9.96 15.90
N ASP A 38 7.43 9.50 15.27
CA ASP A 38 8.22 8.33 15.70
C ASP A 38 7.35 7.09 15.98
N ILE A 39 6.37 6.85 15.10
CA ILE A 39 5.45 5.71 15.22
C ILE A 39 6.15 4.50 14.62
N SER A 40 6.61 3.58 15.47
CA SER A 40 7.09 2.28 15.02
C SER A 40 6.05 1.57 14.17
N THR A 41 6.47 1.09 12.99
CA THR A 41 5.58 0.37 12.06
C THR A 41 4.97 -0.90 12.66
N GLU A 42 5.58 -1.49 13.68
CA GLU A 42 5.02 -2.64 14.41
C GLU A 42 3.63 -2.34 15.03
N LYS A 43 3.40 -1.07 15.38
CA LYS A 43 2.11 -0.62 15.94
C LYS A 43 0.97 -0.66 14.93
N VAL A 44 1.26 -0.69 13.63
CA VAL A 44 0.26 -0.61 12.54
C VAL A 44 0.42 -1.71 11.49
N SER A 45 1.48 -2.50 11.57
CA SER A 45 1.76 -3.61 10.67
C SER A 45 0.86 -4.81 10.97
N PHE A 46 0.88 -5.76 10.02
CA PHE A 46 0.17 -7.01 10.14
C PHE A 46 0.76 -7.81 11.31
N ASN A 47 -0.07 -8.15 12.28
CA ASN A 47 0.31 -8.99 13.40
C ASN A 47 -0.83 -9.96 13.70
N TYR A 48 -0.60 -11.24 13.45
CA TYR A 48 -1.62 -12.28 13.56
C TYR A 48 -2.23 -12.35 14.97
N LYS A 49 -1.39 -12.22 16.01
CA LYS A 49 -1.83 -12.23 17.41
C LYS A 49 -2.77 -11.06 17.73
N GLU A 50 -2.39 -9.86 17.29
CA GLU A 50 -3.20 -8.65 17.50
C GLU A 50 -4.50 -8.67 16.67
N ILE A 51 -4.46 -9.24 15.46
CA ILE A 51 -5.64 -9.40 14.59
C ILE A 51 -6.66 -10.35 15.22
N ILE A 52 -6.23 -11.51 15.73
CA ILE A 52 -7.10 -12.41 16.50
C ILE A 52 -7.63 -11.73 17.76
N GLY A 53 -6.83 -10.86 18.37
CA GLY A 53 -7.23 -10.00 19.49
C GLY A 53 -8.23 -8.88 19.13
N GLY A 54 -8.68 -8.79 17.88
CA GLY A 54 -9.70 -7.84 17.43
C GLY A 54 -9.17 -6.61 16.70
N GLN A 55 -7.85 -6.47 16.52
CA GLN A 55 -7.26 -5.35 15.75
C GLN A 55 -7.29 -5.63 14.24
N TYR A 56 -8.47 -5.93 13.70
CA TYR A 56 -8.67 -6.29 12.28
C TYR A 56 -8.23 -5.20 11.30
N TRP A 57 -8.24 -3.94 11.74
CA TRP A 57 -7.79 -2.80 10.94
C TRP A 57 -6.32 -2.94 10.49
N ARG A 58 -5.50 -3.73 11.22
CA ARG A 58 -4.10 -4.03 10.84
C ARG A 58 -3.97 -4.68 9.48
N VAL A 59 -4.99 -5.42 9.02
CA VAL A 59 -5.00 -6.04 7.69
C VAL A 59 -4.87 -4.96 6.60
N ILE A 60 -5.52 -3.80 6.81
CA ILE A 60 -5.52 -2.71 5.83
C ILE A 60 -4.37 -1.74 6.11
N SER A 61 -4.19 -1.28 7.35
CA SER A 61 -3.14 -0.30 7.68
C SER A 61 -1.73 -0.80 7.36
N SER A 62 -1.49 -2.11 7.52
CA SER A 62 -0.19 -2.71 7.23
C SER A 62 0.25 -2.53 5.79
N THR A 63 -0.69 -2.32 4.87
CA THR A 63 -0.34 -2.08 3.47
C THR A 63 0.30 -0.73 3.26
N PHE A 64 -0.27 0.28 3.88
CA PHE A 64 0.16 1.65 3.65
C PHE A 64 1.37 2.01 4.55
N SER A 65 1.77 1.10 5.44
CA SER A 65 2.82 1.30 6.43
C SER A 65 4.18 0.79 5.95
N HIS A 66 5.14 1.70 5.75
CA HIS A 66 6.48 1.35 5.27
C HIS A 66 7.53 1.61 6.35
N SER A 67 8.41 0.63 6.61
CA SER A 67 9.38 0.65 7.72
C SER A 67 10.52 1.65 7.56
N ASN A 68 10.88 2.01 6.33
CA ASN A 68 11.93 2.97 6.04
C ASN A 68 11.71 3.61 4.66
N ILE A 69 12.45 4.68 4.37
CA ILE A 69 12.31 5.44 3.12
C ILE A 69 12.66 4.61 1.87
N ILE A 70 13.63 3.69 1.97
CA ILE A 70 14.03 2.83 0.84
C ILE A 70 12.86 1.90 0.46
N HIS A 71 12.20 1.31 1.47
CA HIS A 71 11.03 0.47 1.26
C HIS A 71 9.88 1.26 0.62
N LEU A 72 9.62 2.50 1.08
CA LEU A 72 8.63 3.37 0.45
C LEU A 72 8.97 3.65 -1.02
N ILE A 73 10.21 4.07 -1.32
CA ILE A 73 10.64 4.41 -2.68
C ILE A 73 10.52 3.21 -3.61
N LEU A 74 11.01 2.03 -3.21
CA LEU A 74 10.93 0.82 -4.04
C LEU A 74 9.48 0.39 -4.29
N ASN A 75 8.61 0.51 -3.28
CA ASN A 75 7.19 0.25 -3.43
C ASN A 75 6.54 1.27 -4.37
N SER A 76 6.85 2.56 -4.23
CA SER A 76 6.34 3.62 -5.09
C SER A 76 6.74 3.46 -6.55
N ILE A 77 8.01 3.14 -6.83
CA ILE A 77 8.50 2.86 -8.19
C ILE A 77 7.78 1.64 -8.78
N SER A 78 7.58 0.59 -7.96
CA SER A 78 6.89 -0.62 -8.40
C SER A 78 5.43 -0.35 -8.74
N ILE A 79 4.70 0.35 -7.88
CA ILE A 79 3.30 0.75 -8.11
C ILE A 79 3.20 1.63 -9.35
N TRP A 80 4.08 2.62 -9.50
CA TRP A 80 4.09 3.50 -10.67
C TRP A 80 4.35 2.73 -11.97
N ASN A 81 5.32 1.80 -12.00
CA ASN A 81 5.58 0.99 -13.19
C ASN A 81 4.38 0.12 -13.59
N THR A 82 3.55 -0.28 -12.62
CA THR A 82 2.31 -1.03 -12.85
C THR A 82 1.10 -0.14 -13.16
N SER A 83 1.23 1.19 -13.15
CA SER A 83 0.16 2.15 -13.51
C SER A 83 -0.38 1.90 -14.93
N LYS A 84 0.45 1.36 -15.82
CA LYS A 84 0.05 0.98 -17.19
C LYS A 84 -1.11 -0.01 -17.23
N ILE A 85 -1.29 -0.83 -16.19
CA ILE A 85 -2.49 -1.67 -16.06
C ILE A 85 -3.74 -0.78 -15.96
N GLU A 86 -3.68 0.28 -15.15
CA GLU A 86 -4.76 1.24 -14.99
C GLU A 86 -5.06 1.97 -16.31
N ILE A 87 -4.02 2.39 -17.03
CA ILE A 87 -4.16 3.08 -18.32
C ILE A 87 -4.82 2.15 -19.36
N ILE A 88 -4.39 0.89 -19.45
CA ILE A 88 -4.84 -0.06 -20.48
C ILE A 88 -6.21 -0.68 -20.15
N LYS A 89 -6.46 -1.02 -18.88
CA LYS A 89 -7.67 -1.75 -18.45
C LYS A 89 -8.69 -0.88 -17.71
N GLY A 90 -8.34 0.36 -17.40
CA GLY A 90 -9.17 1.33 -16.68
C GLY A 90 -9.07 1.22 -15.16
N SER A 91 -9.36 2.33 -14.47
CA SER A 91 -9.30 2.47 -13.01
C SER A 91 -10.13 1.46 -12.24
N TYR A 92 -11.30 1.04 -12.75
CA TYR A 92 -12.10 0.01 -12.08
C TYR A 92 -11.38 -1.34 -12.04
N TYR A 93 -10.81 -1.77 -13.17
CA TYR A 93 -10.07 -3.03 -13.26
C TYR A 93 -8.87 -2.99 -12.31
N TYR A 94 -8.09 -1.92 -12.37
CA TYR A 94 -6.93 -1.75 -11.51
C TYR A 94 -7.30 -1.77 -10.02
N PHE A 95 -8.31 -1.00 -9.62
CA PHE A 95 -8.74 -0.92 -8.23
C PHE A 95 -9.34 -2.23 -7.71
N LYS A 96 -10.09 -2.96 -8.55
CA LYS A 96 -10.62 -4.29 -8.21
C LYS A 96 -9.52 -5.29 -7.92
N TYR A 97 -8.51 -5.37 -8.78
CA TYR A 97 -7.46 -6.36 -8.62
C TYR A 97 -6.43 -5.99 -7.54
N ASN A 98 -6.25 -4.69 -7.26
CA ASN A 98 -5.54 -4.26 -6.04
C ASN A 98 -6.19 -4.84 -4.77
N HIS A 99 -7.52 -4.85 -4.69
CA HIS A 99 -8.23 -5.46 -3.55
C HIS A 99 -8.02 -6.97 -3.47
N TYR A 100 -8.09 -7.69 -4.60
CA TYR A 100 -7.96 -9.15 -4.60
C TYR A 100 -6.56 -9.63 -4.26
N ILE A 101 -5.52 -8.94 -4.75
CA ILE A 101 -4.12 -9.30 -4.46
C ILE A 101 -3.82 -9.19 -2.96
N GLY A 102 -4.56 -8.33 -2.25
CA GLY A 102 -4.24 -8.00 -0.89
C GLY A 102 -3.16 -6.94 -0.87
N TYR A 103 -3.51 -5.84 -0.22
CA TYR A 103 -2.83 -4.58 -0.23
C TYR A 103 -1.31 -4.69 0.13
N SER A 104 -0.93 -5.56 1.08
CA SER A 104 0.47 -5.72 1.52
C SER A 104 1.42 -6.34 0.47
N CYS A 105 0.89 -6.92 -0.60
CA CYS A 105 1.63 -7.71 -1.59
C CYS A 105 1.37 -7.24 -3.04
N VAL A 106 0.72 -6.07 -3.16
CA VAL A 106 0.20 -5.49 -4.40
C VAL A 106 1.24 -5.42 -5.50
N CYS A 107 2.45 -4.97 -5.20
CA CYS A 107 3.50 -4.80 -6.21
C CYS A 107 3.80 -6.09 -6.97
N PHE A 108 3.85 -7.24 -6.29
CA PHE A 108 4.17 -8.52 -6.91
C PHE A 108 3.01 -9.10 -7.70
N GLY A 109 1.78 -8.98 -7.19
CA GLY A 109 0.60 -9.41 -7.94
C GLY A 109 0.35 -8.54 -9.18
N LEU A 110 0.48 -7.22 -9.04
CA LEU A 110 0.38 -6.30 -10.18
C LEU A 110 1.50 -6.53 -11.19
N LEU A 111 2.72 -6.85 -10.75
CA LEU A 111 3.81 -7.18 -11.66
C LEU A 111 3.47 -8.42 -12.51
N VAL A 112 2.88 -9.46 -11.93
CA VAL A 112 2.42 -10.65 -12.67
C VAL A 112 1.34 -10.29 -13.68
N ILE A 113 0.36 -9.45 -13.31
CA ILE A 113 -0.68 -8.96 -14.22
C ILE A 113 -0.07 -8.13 -15.36
N TYR A 114 0.88 -7.24 -15.03
CA TYR A 114 1.56 -6.39 -16.01
C TYR A 114 2.37 -7.21 -17.03
N ILE A 115 3.07 -8.26 -16.58
CA ILE A 115 3.82 -9.15 -17.47
C ILE A 115 2.89 -9.84 -18.46
N LYS A 116 1.70 -10.28 -18.04
CA LYS A 116 0.70 -10.84 -18.94
C LYS A 116 0.24 -9.83 -19.98
N LEU A 117 0.09 -8.56 -19.62
CA LEU A 117 -0.27 -7.49 -20.59
C LEU A 117 0.80 -7.29 -21.66
N ILE A 118 2.09 -7.38 -21.33
CA ILE A 118 3.18 -7.12 -22.28
C ILE A 118 3.57 -8.36 -23.08
N THR A 119 3.66 -9.52 -22.42
CA THR A 119 4.25 -10.74 -23.00
C THR A 119 3.23 -11.80 -23.36
N ASN A 120 1.96 -11.60 -22.98
CA ASN A 120 0.89 -12.61 -23.03
C ASN A 120 1.18 -13.91 -22.23
N SER A 121 2.26 -13.94 -21.43
CA SER A 121 2.61 -15.09 -20.59
C SER A 121 1.87 -15.04 -19.25
N ILE A 122 1.31 -16.17 -18.82
CA ILE A 122 0.58 -16.25 -17.53
C ILE A 122 1.54 -16.15 -16.35
N ILE A 123 2.72 -16.76 -16.48
CA ILE A 123 3.78 -16.78 -15.48
C ILE A 123 5.11 -16.35 -16.10
N SER A 124 5.94 -15.71 -15.29
CA SER A 124 7.31 -15.33 -15.63
C SER A 124 8.19 -15.59 -14.42
N TYR A 125 9.48 -15.83 -14.66
CA TYR A 125 10.48 -15.94 -13.59
C TYR A 125 10.79 -14.58 -12.95
N TYR A 126 10.49 -13.47 -13.62
CA TYR A 126 10.85 -12.12 -13.18
C TYR A 126 10.30 -11.74 -11.78
N PRO A 127 9.01 -11.98 -11.45
CA PRO A 127 8.48 -11.71 -10.10
C PRO A 127 9.19 -12.53 -9.01
N PHE A 128 9.64 -13.75 -9.31
CA PHE A 128 10.40 -14.57 -8.35
C PHE A 128 11.81 -14.02 -8.14
N LEU A 129 12.46 -13.50 -9.18
CA LEU A 129 13.75 -12.81 -9.06
C LEU A 129 13.62 -11.53 -8.25
N CYS A 130 12.58 -10.73 -8.49
CA CYS A 130 12.27 -9.55 -7.67
C CYS A 130 12.03 -9.92 -6.21
N LEU A 131 11.43 -11.08 -5.95
CA LEU A 131 11.15 -11.55 -4.59
C LEU A 131 12.47 -11.83 -3.86
N ILE A 132 13.37 -12.58 -4.49
CA ILE A 132 14.71 -12.87 -3.96
C ILE A 132 15.47 -11.55 -3.71
N TYR A 133 15.47 -10.63 -4.67
CA TYR A 133 16.13 -9.33 -4.53
C TYR A 133 15.56 -8.53 -3.35
N SER A 134 14.24 -8.51 -3.19
CA SER A 134 13.59 -7.77 -2.10
C SER A 134 13.96 -8.30 -0.71
N CYS A 135 14.23 -9.60 -0.58
CA CYS A 135 14.65 -10.22 0.68
C CYS A 135 16.02 -9.72 1.15
N PHE A 136 16.90 -9.32 0.23
CA PHE A 136 18.21 -8.74 0.58
C PHE A 136 18.11 -7.26 0.96
N MET A 137 17.22 -6.51 0.29
CA MET A 137 17.13 -5.06 0.46
C MET A 137 16.25 -4.64 1.65
N ILE A 138 15.15 -5.36 1.90
CA ILE A 138 14.14 -4.98 2.89
C ILE A 138 14.12 -6.03 4.01
N LYS A 139 14.86 -5.73 5.08
CA LYS A 139 14.84 -6.54 6.30
C LYS A 139 13.39 -6.64 6.81
N ASN A 140 12.94 -7.86 7.11
CA ASN A 140 11.58 -8.21 7.57
C ASN A 140 10.46 -8.15 6.50
N ALA A 141 10.79 -8.07 5.21
CA ALA A 141 9.80 -8.28 4.15
C ALA A 141 9.18 -9.69 4.25
N SER A 142 7.84 -9.78 4.22
CA SER A 142 7.13 -11.06 4.32
C SER A 142 7.27 -11.84 3.00
N ILE A 143 8.18 -12.82 2.96
CA ILE A 143 8.34 -13.72 1.81
C ILE A 143 7.00 -14.37 1.44
N ILE A 144 6.27 -14.87 2.45
CA ILE A 144 4.98 -15.55 2.27
C ILE A 144 3.94 -14.59 1.68
N GLY A 145 3.89 -13.35 2.16
CA GLY A 145 2.99 -12.33 1.62
C GLY A 145 3.27 -12.08 0.14
N HIS A 146 4.51 -11.71 -0.20
CA HIS A 146 4.87 -11.39 -1.58
C HIS A 146 4.66 -12.59 -2.52
N PHE A 147 5.00 -13.80 -2.08
CA PHE A 147 4.74 -15.03 -2.83
C PHE A 147 3.24 -15.26 -3.06
N ASN A 148 2.39 -15.03 -2.05
CA ASN A 148 0.93 -15.05 -2.22
C ASN A 148 0.48 -14.01 -3.25
N GLY A 149 1.06 -12.81 -3.25
CA GLY A 149 0.81 -11.81 -4.29
C GLY A 149 1.09 -12.32 -5.70
N ILE A 150 2.21 -13.04 -5.91
CA ILE A 150 2.54 -13.68 -7.19
C ILE A 150 1.47 -14.71 -7.58
N ILE A 151 1.06 -15.57 -6.65
CA ILE A 151 0.02 -16.60 -6.89
C ILE A 151 -1.30 -15.93 -7.27
N ILE A 152 -1.79 -14.97 -6.48
CA ILE A 152 -3.06 -14.30 -6.75
C ILE A 152 -3.01 -13.57 -8.11
N GLY A 153 -1.90 -12.91 -8.44
CA GLY A 153 -1.70 -12.32 -9.77
C GLY A 153 -1.81 -13.33 -10.91
N ALA A 154 -1.24 -14.53 -10.75
CA ALA A 154 -1.34 -15.61 -11.73
C ALA A 154 -2.78 -16.15 -11.86
N LEU A 155 -3.51 -16.28 -10.74
CA LEU A 155 -4.92 -16.68 -10.72
C LEU A 155 -5.83 -15.64 -11.40
N ILE A 156 -5.49 -14.35 -11.27
CA ILE A 156 -6.17 -13.26 -11.99
C ILE A 156 -5.92 -13.38 -13.49
N ASN A 157 -4.70 -13.67 -13.93
CA ASN A 157 -4.33 -13.80 -15.35
C ASN A 157 -4.99 -14.97 -16.09
N ILE A 158 -5.55 -15.95 -15.37
CA ILE A 158 -6.34 -17.06 -15.93
C ILE A 158 -7.86 -16.86 -15.73
N ASP A 159 -8.27 -15.63 -15.43
CA ASP A 159 -9.66 -15.21 -15.24
C ASP A 159 -10.41 -15.99 -14.14
N LEU A 160 -9.69 -16.58 -13.18
CA LEU A 160 -10.30 -17.39 -12.11
C LEU A 160 -11.28 -16.56 -11.28
N PHE A 161 -10.91 -15.32 -10.96
CA PHE A 161 -11.75 -14.41 -10.18
C PHE A 161 -12.99 -13.96 -10.96
N GLU A 162 -12.89 -13.67 -12.25
CA GLU A 162 -14.09 -13.34 -13.05
C GLU A 162 -15.02 -14.54 -13.18
N LYS A 163 -14.46 -15.75 -13.30
CA LYS A 163 -15.23 -16.98 -13.46
C LYS A 163 -15.98 -17.39 -12.19
N TYR A 164 -15.33 -17.32 -11.03
CA TYR A 164 -15.89 -17.86 -9.77
C TYR A 164 -16.34 -16.78 -8.78
N LEU A 165 -15.91 -15.53 -8.95
CA LEU A 165 -16.30 -14.40 -8.12
C LEU A 165 -16.75 -13.19 -8.97
N PRO A 166 -17.79 -13.34 -9.80
CA PRO A 166 -18.30 -12.26 -10.63
C PRO A 166 -18.97 -11.20 -9.77
N ILE A 167 -18.28 -10.10 -9.50
CA ILE A 167 -18.81 -8.94 -8.78
C ILE A 167 -18.99 -7.79 -9.76
N ASN A 168 -20.22 -7.30 -9.90
CA ASN A 168 -20.48 -6.12 -10.72
C ASN A 168 -19.88 -4.85 -10.08
N LYS A 169 -19.68 -3.82 -10.89
CA LYS A 169 -19.02 -2.57 -10.48
C LYS A 169 -19.66 -1.90 -9.25
N ASN A 170 -21.00 -1.87 -9.19
CA ASN A 170 -21.72 -1.23 -8.09
C ASN A 170 -21.57 -2.02 -6.79
N SER A 171 -21.77 -3.35 -6.85
CA SER A 171 -21.56 -4.24 -5.71
C SER A 171 -20.13 -4.15 -5.18
N PHE A 172 -19.14 -4.08 -6.07
CA PHE A 172 -17.74 -3.93 -5.68
C PHE A 172 -17.50 -2.64 -4.89
N TYR A 173 -18.02 -1.50 -5.36
CA TYR A 173 -17.88 -0.23 -4.63
C TYR A 173 -18.60 -0.24 -3.28
N VAL A 174 -19.80 -0.83 -3.20
CA VAL A 174 -20.54 -0.97 -1.94
C VAL A 174 -19.76 -1.83 -0.94
N ILE A 175 -19.24 -2.99 -1.37
CA ILE A 175 -18.41 -3.86 -0.53
C ILE A 175 -17.15 -3.12 -0.06
N THR A 176 -16.47 -2.42 -0.97
CA THR A 176 -15.28 -1.62 -0.64
C THR A 176 -15.59 -0.54 0.41
N LEU A 177 -16.72 0.16 0.26
CA LEU A 177 -17.17 1.16 1.21
C LEU A 177 -17.48 0.56 2.59
N ILE A 178 -18.15 -0.60 2.63
CA ILE A 178 -18.43 -1.32 3.88
C ILE A 178 -17.13 -1.72 4.58
N ILE A 179 -16.17 -2.29 3.85
CA ILE A 179 -14.85 -2.66 4.39
C ILE A 179 -14.13 -1.42 4.95
N PHE A 180 -14.18 -0.30 4.22
CA PHE A 180 -13.57 0.96 4.67
C PHE A 180 -14.25 1.53 5.92
N ILE A 181 -15.58 1.52 6.00
CA ILE A 181 -16.32 1.94 7.20
C ILE A 181 -15.97 1.03 8.39
N CYS A 182 -15.94 -0.29 8.19
CA CYS A 182 -15.51 -1.25 9.20
C CYS A 182 -14.07 -1.00 9.66
N PHE A 183 -13.16 -0.68 8.73
CA PHE A 183 -11.79 -0.30 9.04
C PHE A 183 -11.74 0.94 9.94
N ILE A 184 -12.43 2.01 9.57
CA ILE A 184 -12.47 3.26 10.34
C ILE A 184 -13.06 3.03 11.74
N ILE A 185 -14.18 2.31 11.85
CA ILE A 185 -14.81 2.00 13.16
C ILE A 185 -13.85 1.20 14.05
N ASN A 186 -13.19 0.17 13.52
CA ASN A 186 -12.24 -0.65 14.29
C ASN A 186 -10.98 0.13 14.66
N LEU A 187 -10.51 1.00 13.77
CA LEU A 187 -9.40 1.90 14.03
C LEU A 187 -9.73 2.83 15.22
N TYR A 188 -10.87 3.53 15.18
CA TYR A 188 -11.32 4.40 16.27
C TYR A 188 -11.51 3.69 17.60
N LYS A 189 -12.02 2.44 17.59
CA LYS A 189 -12.17 1.64 18.83
C LYS A 189 -10.84 1.24 19.45
N THR A 190 -9.81 1.05 18.64
CA THR A 190 -8.48 0.61 19.11
C THR A 190 -7.57 1.81 19.45
N LEU A 191 -7.78 2.95 18.79
CA LEU A 191 -7.06 4.21 18.98
C LEU A 191 -7.01 4.76 20.42
N PRO A 192 -8.01 4.62 21.33
CA PRO A 192 -7.86 5.09 22.71
C PRO A 192 -6.64 4.49 23.44
N ASN A 193 -6.12 3.33 22.99
CA ASN A 193 -4.92 2.70 23.53
C ASN A 193 -3.63 3.06 22.79
N LEU A 194 -3.71 3.70 21.62
CA LEU A 194 -2.56 4.19 20.85
C LEU A 194 -2.30 5.64 21.25
N THR A 195 -1.29 5.84 22.10
CA THR A 195 -0.78 7.12 22.63
C THR A 195 -0.18 8.07 21.57
N ILE A 196 -0.79 8.18 20.38
CA ILE A 196 -0.37 9.06 19.29
C ILE A 196 -1.09 10.43 19.37
N PHE A 197 -2.22 10.51 20.10
CA PHE A 197 -2.97 11.77 20.30
C PHE A 197 -3.07 12.23 21.76
N LYS A 198 -2.26 11.67 22.68
CA LYS A 198 -1.97 12.38 23.94
C LYS A 198 -1.03 13.54 23.58
N PHE A 199 -1.63 14.62 23.06
CA PHE A 199 -0.99 15.92 23.06
C PHE A 199 -0.45 16.16 24.46
N ASN A 200 0.82 16.50 24.48
CA ASN A 200 1.67 16.67 25.65
C ASN A 200 1.07 17.75 26.58
N ASN A 201 0.10 17.37 27.41
CA ASN A 201 -0.46 18.22 28.47
C ASN A 201 0.46 18.31 29.70
N ASN A 202 1.74 17.95 29.56
CA ASN A 202 2.78 18.13 30.56
C ASN A 202 3.71 19.32 30.27
N ASN A 203 3.26 20.31 29.50
CA ASN A 203 3.91 21.62 29.44
C ASN A 203 3.29 22.56 30.49
N ASN A 204 3.62 22.31 31.75
CA ASN A 204 3.62 23.32 32.82
C ASN A 204 4.54 22.79 33.93
N ASN A 205 5.84 23.02 33.75
CA ASN A 205 6.81 23.43 34.79
C ASN A 205 8.22 23.02 34.37
N ASN A 206 8.99 24.02 33.97
CA ASN A 206 10.42 24.18 34.22
C ASN A 206 11.33 22.99 33.85
N ASN A 207 12.02 23.09 32.71
CA ASN A 207 13.48 23.25 32.71
C ASN A 207 14.07 23.30 31.29
N ASN A 208 14.95 24.28 31.13
CA ASN A 208 15.89 24.51 30.03
C ASN A 208 16.50 23.21 29.46
N GLY A 209 16.49 23.05 28.14
CA GLY A 209 17.21 21.96 27.49
C GLY A 209 17.04 21.90 25.97
N ASN A 210 17.89 22.63 25.26
CA ASN A 210 18.31 22.49 23.86
C ASN A 210 17.61 21.39 23.02
N ILE A 211 16.76 21.83 22.08
CA ILE A 211 16.28 21.01 20.97
C ILE A 211 17.44 20.82 19.98
N ASN A 212 18.14 19.69 20.08
CA ASN A 212 19.12 19.24 19.09
C ASN A 212 18.41 18.49 17.95
N PHE A 213 18.15 19.19 16.84
CA PHE A 213 17.58 18.65 15.60
C PHE A 213 18.57 17.82 14.74
N LEU A 214 19.61 17.25 15.34
CA LEU A 214 20.73 16.60 14.65
C LEU A 214 21.19 15.32 15.36
N LYS A 215 20.38 14.26 15.31
CA LYS A 215 20.80 12.88 15.61
C LYS A 215 20.00 11.87 14.80
N CYS A 216 20.13 11.89 13.47
CA CYS A 216 19.56 10.86 12.60
C CYS A 216 20.54 10.47 11.48
N PHE A 217 21.75 10.02 11.83
CA PHE A 217 22.58 9.11 11.02
C PHE A 217 23.59 8.43 11.95
N PRO A 218 23.61 7.10 12.10
CA PRO A 218 24.88 6.38 12.19
C PRO A 218 25.59 6.39 10.83
#